data_AF-A0A059AIA5-F1
#
_entry.id   AF-A0A059AIA5-F1
#
_cell.length_a   1.000
_cell.length_b   1.000
_cell.length_c   1.000
_cell.angle_alpha   90.00
_cell.angle_beta   90.00
_cell.angle_gamma   90.00
#
_symmetry.space_group_name_H-M   'P 1'
#
loop_
_entity.id
_entity.type
_entity.pdbx_description
1 polymer ?
#
loop_
_entity_poly.entity_id
_entity_poly.type
_entity_poly.pdbx_seq_one_letter_code
_entity_poly.pdbx_strand_id
1 'polypeptide(L)'
;HNVEYGFGAHEHATTGIFEVEPKRCPGFTFRKSILIGKTDLGPKEVRSFMEKLAEAYSGNTYHLITKNCNHFCNDVCNRLTGKPIPRWVNRLARL
;
A
#
# COMPACT_ATOMS: atom_id res chain seq x y z
N HIS A 1 -5.93 -0.19 -13.43
CA HIS A 1 -5.91 1.29 -13.44
C HIS A 1 -4.52 1.90 -13.69
N ASN A 2 -3.49 1.11 -14.04
CA ASN A 2 -2.13 1.58 -14.39
C ASN A 2 -1.46 2.55 -13.39
N VAL A 3 -1.81 2.43 -12.11
CA VAL A 3 -1.20 3.19 -11.00
C VAL A 3 -0.80 2.19 -9.93
N GLU A 4 0.37 2.40 -9.34
CA GLU A 4 0.84 1.68 -8.15
C GLU A 4 0.81 2.63 -6.95
N TYR A 5 0.24 2.14 -5.85
CA TYR A 5 0.15 2.87 -4.58
C TYR A 5 1.13 2.27 -3.58
N GLY A 6 1.89 3.12 -2.89
CA GLY A 6 2.79 2.73 -1.81
C GLY A 6 2.58 3.59 -0.57
N PHE A 7 3.12 3.15 0.57
CA PHE A 7 3.16 3.92 1.81
C PHE A 7 4.63 4.08 2.24
N GLY A 8 5.06 5.32 2.46
CA GLY A 8 6.44 5.69 2.78
C GLY A 8 6.54 6.58 4.02
N ALA A 9 7.74 6.59 4.61
CA ALA A 9 8.05 7.44 5.76
C ALA A 9 8.45 8.86 5.32
N HIS A 10 8.01 9.86 6.07
CA HIS A 10 8.53 11.23 6.05
C HIS A 10 8.13 11.96 7.33
N GLU A 11 8.73 13.12 7.64
CA GLU A 11 8.56 13.79 8.94
C GLU A 11 7.22 14.53 9.12
N HIS A 12 6.54 14.85 8.01
CA HIS A 12 5.32 15.64 8.05
C HIS A 12 4.07 14.83 8.42
N ALA A 13 3.07 15.49 9.00
CA ALA A 13 1.74 14.92 9.31
C ALA A 13 0.83 14.78 8.07
N THR A 14 1.39 14.90 6.87
CA THR A 14 0.69 14.64 5.60
C THR A 14 0.67 13.15 5.28
N THR A 15 -0.16 12.75 4.31
CA THR A 15 -0.19 11.35 3.85
C THR A 15 1.18 10.87 3.39
N GLY A 16 1.56 9.67 3.84
CA GLY A 16 2.68 8.92 3.28
C GLY A 16 2.28 8.01 2.13
N ILE A 17 0.99 7.98 1.75
CA ILE A 17 0.54 7.27 0.55
C ILE A 17 0.99 8.05 -0.68
N PHE A 18 1.60 7.37 -1.64
CA PHE A 18 2.06 7.95 -2.88
C PHE A 18 1.69 7.10 -4.09
N GLU A 19 1.64 7.73 -5.27
CA GLU A 19 1.40 7.10 -6.57
C GLU A 19 2.71 7.03 -7.36
N VAL A 20 2.96 5.90 -8.02
CA VAL A 20 4.06 5.74 -8.99
C VAL A 20 3.59 4.95 -10.20
N GLU A 21 4.36 5.03 -11.28
CA GLU A 21 4.21 4.10 -12.39
C GLU A 21 4.46 2.66 -11.90
N PRO A 22 3.59 1.70 -12.25
CA PRO A 22 3.76 0.32 -11.83
C PRO A 22 5.15 -0.24 -12.13
N LYS A 23 5.76 -0.88 -11.13
CA LYS A 23 7.08 -1.53 -11.20
C LYS A 23 8.27 -0.55 -11.35
N ARG A 24 8.04 0.75 -11.17
CA ARG A 24 9.03 1.83 -11.36
C ARG A 24 9.25 2.69 -10.10
N CYS A 25 8.95 2.16 -8.91
CA CYS A 25 9.18 2.89 -7.66
C CYS A 25 10.67 3.25 -7.49
N PRO A 26 11.03 4.55 -7.39
CA PRO A 26 12.41 4.99 -7.22
C PRO A 26 13.07 4.36 -5.98
N GLY A 27 14.35 3.99 -6.10
CA GLY A 27 15.10 3.35 -5.00
C GLY A 27 14.82 1.84 -4.82
N PHE A 28 13.92 1.24 -5.60
CA PHE A 28 13.60 -0.18 -5.53
C PHE A 28 13.75 -0.87 -6.89
N THR A 29 14.16 -2.15 -6.87
CA THR A 29 14.16 -3.01 -8.05
C THR A 29 12.96 -3.95 -7.99
N PHE A 30 12.09 -3.88 -9.00
CA PHE A 30 10.95 -4.78 -9.11
C PHE A 30 11.39 -6.23 -9.30
N ARG A 31 10.81 -7.15 -8.53
CA ARG A 31 11.08 -8.59 -8.62
C ARG A 31 9.95 -9.38 -9.27
N LYS A 32 8.71 -9.19 -8.83
CA LYS A 32 7.55 -9.98 -9.29
C LYS A 32 6.22 -9.31 -8.91
N SER A 33 5.17 -9.68 -9.64
CA SER A 33 3.78 -9.37 -9.30
C SER A 33 3.07 -10.62 -8.78
N ILE A 34 2.16 -10.43 -7.84
CA ILE A 34 1.30 -11.50 -7.31
C ILE A 34 -0.14 -11.01 -7.40
N LEU A 35 -1.01 -11.77 -8.07
CA LEU A 35 -2.43 -11.47 -8.10
C LEU A 35 -3.05 -11.85 -6.74
N ILE A 36 -3.56 -10.86 -6.01
CA ILE A 36 -4.25 -11.09 -4.72
C ILE A 36 -5.75 -11.35 -4.94
N GLY A 37 -6.39 -10.51 -5.77
CA GLY A 37 -7.81 -10.61 -6.07
C GLY A 37 -8.24 -9.58 -7.11
N LYS A 38 -9.54 -9.41 -7.24
CA LYS A 38 -10.19 -8.43 -8.11
C LYS A 38 -11.17 -7.60 -7.28
N THR A 39 -11.45 -6.39 -7.74
CA THR A 39 -12.47 -5.50 -7.19
C THR A 39 -13.37 -5.07 -8.33
N ASP A 40 -14.64 -4.82 -8.03
CA ASP A 40 -15.61 -4.31 -9.00
C ASP A 40 -15.59 -2.76 -9.08
N LEU A 41 -14.79 -2.12 -8.22
CA LEU A 41 -14.59 -0.67 -8.24
C LEU A 41 -13.85 -0.22 -9.50
N GLY A 42 -14.35 0.85 -10.10
CA GLY A 42 -13.71 1.55 -11.21
C GLY A 42 -12.51 2.40 -10.77
N PRO A 43 -11.75 2.96 -11.74
CA PRO A 43 -10.54 3.73 -11.44
C PRO A 43 -10.77 4.93 -10.51
N LYS A 44 -11.89 5.64 -10.69
CA LYS A 44 -12.23 6.81 -9.85
C LYS A 44 -12.59 6.39 -8.43
N GLU A 45 -13.31 5.29 -8.28
CA GLU A 45 -13.71 4.77 -6.96
C GLU A 45 -12.50 4.25 -6.20
N VAL A 46 -11.55 3.59 -6.87
CA VAL A 46 -10.28 3.18 -6.28
C VAL A 46 -9.46 4.41 -5.83
N ARG A 47 -9.43 5.48 -6.62
CA ARG A 47 -8.75 6.73 -6.24
C ARG A 47 -9.39 7.34 -5.00
N SER A 48 -10.72 7.48 -4.97
CA SER A 48 -11.44 8.01 -3.81
C SER A 48 -11.32 7.12 -2.58
N PHE A 49 -11.22 5.80 -2.76
CA PHE A 49 -10.91 4.88 -1.67
C PHE A 49 -9.50 5.15 -1.09
N MET A 50 -8.50 5.36 -1.95
CA MET A 50 -7.13 5.66 -1.52
C MET A 50 -7.03 7.02 -0.82
N GLU A 51 -7.74 8.04 -1.32
CA GLU A 51 -7.82 9.37 -0.70
C GLU A 51 -8.41 9.29 0.72
N LYS A 52 -9.49 8.53 0.93
CA LYS A 52 -10.04 8.29 2.27
C LYS A 52 -9.08 7.52 3.16
N LEU A 53 -8.38 6.53 2.60
CA LEU A 53 -7.41 5.74 3.36
C LEU A 53 -6.21 6.58 3.79
N ALA A 54 -5.81 7.58 2.99
CA ALA A 54 -4.69 8.49 3.26
C ALA A 54 -4.82 9.22 4.61
N GLU A 55 -6.04 9.49 5.08
CA GLU A 55 -6.32 10.10 6.38
C GLU A 55 -5.75 9.27 7.55
N ALA A 56 -5.66 7.94 7.39
CA ALA A 56 -5.13 7.03 8.40
C ALA A 56 -3.63 6.72 8.23
N TYR A 57 -3.01 7.14 7.13
CA TYR A 57 -1.63 6.79 6.75
C TYR A 57 -0.76 8.02 6.55
N SER A 58 -0.56 8.82 7.60
CA SER A 58 0.42 9.91 7.57
C SER A 58 1.85 9.37 7.58
N GLY A 59 2.76 10.01 6.83
CA GLY A 59 4.13 9.53 6.68
C GLY A 59 4.92 9.53 7.99
N ASN A 60 4.60 10.46 8.91
CA ASN A 60 5.22 10.52 10.24
C ASN A 60 4.78 9.40 11.19
N THR A 61 3.79 8.58 10.80
CA THR A 61 3.37 7.39 11.56
C THR A 61 3.98 6.10 11.02
N TYR A 62 4.82 6.18 9.98
CA TYR A 62 5.49 5.00 9.44
C TYR A 62 6.41 4.38 10.49
N HIS A 63 6.24 3.08 10.71
CA HIS A 63 7.07 2.31 11.63
C HIS A 63 7.44 0.97 11.00
N LEU A 64 8.74 0.66 10.98
CA LEU A 64 9.29 -0.52 10.29
C LEU A 64 8.65 -1.84 10.72
N ILE A 65 8.24 -1.94 11.98
CA ILE A 65 7.69 -3.18 12.56
C ILE A 65 6.16 -3.15 12.63
N THR A 66 5.54 -2.02 12.93
CA THR A 66 4.11 -1.99 13.31
C THR A 66 3.22 -1.27 12.31
N LYS A 67 3.79 -0.46 11.41
CA LYS A 67 3.04 0.32 10.42
C LYS A 67 3.92 0.67 9.23
N ASN A 68 4.24 -0.34 8.42
CA ASN A 68 5.10 -0.21 7.24
C ASN A 68 4.30 -0.38 5.93
N CYS A 69 4.98 -0.31 4.78
CA CYS A 69 4.37 -0.48 3.46
C CYS A 69 3.58 -1.79 3.30
N ASN A 70 4.01 -2.89 3.93
CA ASN A 70 3.29 -4.16 3.84
C ASN A 70 2.00 -4.19 4.66
N HIS A 71 1.93 -3.45 5.78
CA HIS A 71 0.70 -3.30 6.55
C HIS A 71 -0.35 -2.55 5.72
N PHE A 72 0.08 -1.46 5.07
CA PHE A 72 -0.72 -0.73 4.11
C PHE A 72 -1.21 -1.63 2.97
N CYS A 73 -0.32 -2.38 2.30
CA CYS A 73 -0.70 -3.30 1.23
C CYS A 73 -1.72 -4.35 1.72
N ASN A 74 -1.54 -4.89 2.93
CA ASN A 74 -2.47 -5.85 3.51
C ASN A 74 -3.85 -5.24 3.76
N ASP A 75 -3.92 -4.03 4.32
CA ASP A 75 -5.18 -3.32 4.58
C ASP A 75 -5.94 -3.05 3.28
N VAL A 76 -5.25 -2.48 2.28
CA VAL A 76 -5.81 -2.23 0.94
C VAL A 76 -6.33 -3.53 0.31
N CYS A 77 -5.54 -4.60 0.31
CA CYS A 77 -5.92 -5.86 -0.32
C CYS A 77 -7.17 -6.46 0.36
N ASN A 78 -7.23 -6.44 1.69
CA ASN A 78 -8.39 -6.95 2.42
C ASN A 78 -9.64 -6.13 2.10
N ARG A 79 -9.56 -4.80 2.09
CA ARG A 79 -10.72 -3.94 1.83
C ARG A 79 -11.22 -4.02 0.38
N LEU A 80 -10.32 -4.09 -0.60
CA LEU A 80 -10.70 -4.09 -2.01
C LEU A 80 -11.07 -5.48 -2.54
N THR A 81 -10.49 -6.55 -1.99
CA THR A 81 -10.59 -7.90 -2.56
C THR A 81 -11.05 -8.98 -1.58
N GLY A 82 -11.19 -8.65 -0.29
CA GLY A 82 -11.48 -9.61 0.78
C GLY A 82 -10.33 -10.59 1.06
N LYS A 83 -9.14 -10.39 0.49
CA LYS A 83 -8.00 -11.30 0.60
C LYS A 83 -6.75 -10.59 1.12
N PRO A 84 -6.00 -11.19 2.06
CA PRO A 84 -4.76 -10.60 2.58
C PRO A 84 -3.58 -10.83 1.63
N ILE A 85 -2.48 -10.11 1.86
CA ILE A 85 -1.20 -10.40 1.18
C ILE A 85 -0.60 -11.72 1.70
N PRO A 86 0.30 -12.38 0.94
CA PRO A 86 0.94 -13.61 1.39
C PRO A 86 1.72 -13.40 2.70
N ARG A 87 1.53 -14.30 3.67
CA ARG A 87 2.08 -14.19 5.04
C ARG A 87 3.61 -14.01 5.11
N TRP A 88 4.34 -14.53 4.13
CA TRP A 88 5.79 -14.44 4.07
C TRP A 88 6.30 -13.04 3.72
N VAL A 89 5.47 -12.19 3.11
CA VAL A 89 5.88 -10.84 2.64
C VAL A 89 6.29 -9.94 3.80
N ASN A 90 5.55 -9.97 4.92
CA ASN A 90 5.81 -9.13 6.09
C ASN A 90 6.33 -9.93 7.30
N ARG A 91 7.04 -11.04 7.06
CA ARG A 91 7.47 -11.95 8.14
C ARG A 91 8.40 -11.27 9.15
N LEU A 92 9.23 -10.33 8.72
CA LEU A 92 10.19 -9.62 9.59
C LEU A 92 9.52 -8.65 10.57
N ALA A 93 8.34 -8.15 10.24
CA ALA A 93 7.55 -7.27 11.11
C ALA A 93 6.77 -8.02 12.19
N ARG A 94 6.96 -9.34 12.31
CA ARG A 94 6.35 -10.21 13.31
C ARG A 94 7.35 -10.69 14.36
N LEU A 95 8.54 -10.11 14.38
CA LEU A 95 9.59 -10.36 15.36
C LEU A 95 9.43 -9.46 16.57
#